data_AF-A0A1F7F2L4-F1
#
_entry.id   AF-A0A1F7F2L4-F1
#
_cell.length_a   1.000
_cell.length_b   1.000
_cell.length_c   1.000
_cell.angle_alpha   90.00
_cell.angle_beta   90.00
_cell.angle_gamma   90.00
#
_symmetry.space_group_name_H-M   'P 1'
#
loop_
_entity.id
_entity.type
_entity.pdbx_description
1 polymer ?
#
loop_
_entity_poly.entity_id
_entity_poly.type
_entity_poly.pdbx_seq_one_letter_code
_entity_poly.pdbx_strand_id
1 'polypeptide(L)'
;MPFHDKIVFSHFHDEEYERKASFFSLKNPNKKVKVCTKGSVSITKLRKDDGVPVKSYQSLVHYIAELGHQNHGLNLFFRGQSCDFKDSKNQTKLYPGIFRPPENKKVLSRREITKRFLKLNGFIQYLHESPPSLNAPLSRHPEYWFSLLQHYEVLKTPLLDVTQSLRVAVSFALLDDKFKYTRQEGFVFVLALPYSNGSISKYADDNFVLARLSNICPPNALRPHFQEGYLAGRWPTSHKKTEYDNLAYHLVGKYRLQNQNGDFFNKDFMPLPYEALFPQLDAFRDYLNLMKIKFKDATDKLKEINRDDRWEHKATTSTIPGSVGNVRSTGNRGVLKESHGKTRHSN
;
A
#
# COMPACT_ATOMS: atom_id res chain seq x y z
N MET A 1 -5.93 -23.46 1.63
CA MET A 1 -5.00 -23.22 0.51
C MET A 1 -4.86 -21.72 0.37
N PRO A 2 -3.63 -21.18 0.29
CA PRO A 2 -3.41 -19.75 0.10
C PRO A 2 -4.09 -19.28 -1.20
N PHE A 3 -4.62 -18.06 -1.20
CA PHE A 3 -5.33 -17.45 -2.35
C PHE A 3 -4.61 -17.61 -3.71
N HIS A 4 -3.28 -17.75 -3.71
CA HIS A 4 -2.45 -17.95 -4.90
C HIS A 4 -2.72 -19.26 -5.67
N ASP A 5 -3.35 -20.26 -5.05
CA ASP A 5 -3.61 -21.57 -5.67
C ASP A 5 -5.05 -21.74 -6.19
N LYS A 6 -5.91 -20.72 -6.04
CA LYS A 6 -7.28 -20.77 -6.54
C LYS A 6 -7.31 -20.46 -8.04
N ILE A 7 -8.02 -21.28 -8.81
CA ILE A 7 -8.35 -20.97 -10.21
C ILE A 7 -9.37 -19.83 -10.19
N VAL A 8 -8.99 -18.70 -10.80
CA VAL A 8 -9.86 -17.52 -10.91
C VAL A 8 -9.99 -17.15 -12.38
N PHE A 9 -11.20 -16.78 -12.80
CA PHE A 9 -11.42 -16.32 -14.18
C PHE A 9 -10.84 -14.92 -14.36
N SER A 10 -10.19 -14.67 -15.51
CA SER A 10 -9.49 -13.43 -15.79
C SER A 10 -9.62 -12.98 -17.23
N HIS A 11 -9.66 -11.66 -17.45
CA HIS A 11 -9.56 -11.06 -18.79
C HIS A 11 -8.09 -10.81 -19.17
N PHE A 12 -7.68 -11.21 -20.38
CA PHE A 12 -6.30 -11.09 -20.90
C PHE A 12 -6.28 -10.70 -22.39
N HIS A 13 -5.28 -9.94 -22.83
CA HIS A 13 -5.14 -9.56 -24.24
C HIS A 13 -4.38 -10.64 -25.03
N ASP A 14 -5.09 -11.42 -25.83
CA ASP A 14 -4.48 -12.41 -26.73
C ASP A 14 -4.79 -12.03 -28.19
N GLU A 15 -3.76 -11.80 -29.00
CA GLU A 15 -3.93 -11.45 -30.42
C GLU A 15 -4.26 -12.66 -31.30
N GLU A 16 -4.12 -13.89 -30.80
CA GLU A 16 -4.05 -15.11 -31.64
C GLU A 16 -5.30 -16.02 -31.59
N TYR A 17 -6.38 -15.62 -30.93
CA TYR A 17 -7.58 -16.47 -30.79
C TYR A 17 -8.89 -15.78 -31.20
N GLU A 18 -9.29 -15.92 -32.47
CA GLU A 18 -10.70 -15.78 -32.88
C GLU A 18 -11.47 -17.06 -32.50
N ARG A 19 -12.36 -16.99 -31.49
CA ARG A 19 -13.43 -18.01 -31.32
C ARG A 19 -14.79 -17.41 -31.58
N LYS A 20 -15.62 -18.17 -32.32
CA LYS A 20 -17.04 -17.89 -32.55
C LYS A 20 -17.77 -17.86 -31.20
N ALA A 21 -18.31 -16.70 -30.84
CA ALA A 21 -19.29 -16.63 -29.76
C ALA A 21 -20.63 -17.12 -30.31
N SER A 22 -21.10 -18.28 -29.87
CA SER A 22 -22.51 -18.65 -30.01
C SER A 22 -23.30 -17.88 -28.94
N PHE A 23 -24.16 -16.96 -29.39
CA PHE A 23 -25.19 -16.17 -28.66
C PHE A 23 -24.65 -15.03 -27.75
N PHE A 24 -25.13 -13.76 -27.77
CA PHE A 24 -26.40 -13.12 -28.14
C PHE A 24 -26.18 -11.69 -28.74
N SER A 25 -26.76 -11.39 -29.91
CA SER A 25 -27.24 -10.05 -30.30
C SER A 25 -28.22 -10.18 -31.48
N LEU A 26 -29.48 -9.80 -31.25
CA LEU A 26 -30.63 -9.93 -32.17
C LEU A 26 -30.61 -8.97 -33.38
N LYS A 27 -29.46 -8.37 -33.75
CA LYS A 27 -29.43 -7.38 -34.85
C LYS A 27 -28.33 -7.52 -35.90
N ASN A 28 -27.33 -8.39 -35.74
CA ASN A 28 -26.45 -8.77 -36.86
C ASN A 28 -25.46 -9.89 -36.49
N PRO A 29 -25.72 -11.16 -36.86
CA PRO A 29 -24.89 -12.30 -36.46
C PRO A 29 -23.53 -12.40 -37.16
N ASN A 30 -23.25 -11.54 -38.16
CA ASN A 30 -22.04 -11.65 -39.01
C ASN A 30 -20.94 -10.63 -38.71
N LYS A 31 -21.11 -9.74 -37.72
CA LYS A 31 -20.05 -8.78 -37.38
C LYS A 31 -19.03 -9.46 -36.45
N LYS A 32 -17.83 -9.73 -36.97
CA LYS A 32 -16.68 -10.16 -36.16
C LYS A 32 -16.42 -9.10 -35.08
N VAL A 33 -16.58 -9.47 -33.82
CA VAL A 33 -16.18 -8.65 -32.66
C VAL A 33 -14.89 -9.25 -32.13
N LYS A 34 -13.84 -8.43 -31.90
CA LYS A 34 -12.63 -8.85 -31.17
C LYS A 34 -13.05 -9.17 -29.72
N VAL A 35 -13.03 -10.44 -29.32
CA VAL A 35 -13.41 -10.89 -27.97
C VAL A 35 -12.14 -11.21 -27.18
N CYS A 36 -12.07 -10.75 -25.93
CA CYS A 36 -11.01 -11.11 -24.97
C CYS A 36 -11.02 -12.63 -24.73
N THR A 37 -9.87 -13.30 -24.70
CA THR A 37 -9.80 -14.76 -24.58
C THR A 37 -10.40 -15.23 -23.24
N LYS A 38 -11.41 -16.10 -23.32
CA LYS A 38 -12.09 -16.70 -22.18
C LYS A 38 -11.27 -17.90 -21.66
N GLY A 39 -10.75 -17.82 -20.44
CA GLY A 39 -10.03 -18.93 -19.79
C GLY A 39 -9.34 -18.54 -18.48
N SER A 40 -8.86 -19.54 -17.71
CA SER A 40 -7.98 -19.30 -16.57
C SER A 40 -6.60 -18.91 -17.07
N VAL A 41 -6.17 -17.66 -16.84
CA VAL A 41 -4.83 -17.19 -17.18
C VAL A 41 -3.98 -17.17 -15.91
N SER A 42 -2.73 -17.59 -16.00
CA SER A 42 -1.83 -17.51 -14.85
C SER A 42 -1.64 -16.05 -14.43
N ILE A 43 -1.58 -15.80 -13.12
CA ILE A 43 -1.36 -14.46 -12.56
C ILE A 43 -0.11 -13.79 -13.13
N THR A 44 0.93 -14.58 -13.42
CA THR A 44 2.17 -14.11 -14.05
C THR A 44 1.92 -13.59 -15.46
N LYS A 45 1.12 -14.30 -16.28
CA LYS A 45 0.77 -13.87 -17.64
C LYS A 45 -0.09 -12.60 -17.59
N LEU A 46 -1.10 -12.54 -16.71
CA LEU A 46 -1.93 -11.35 -16.50
C LEU A 46 -1.12 -10.11 -16.08
N ARG A 47 -0.13 -10.26 -15.20
CA ARG A 47 0.74 -9.15 -14.77
C ARG A 47 1.70 -8.67 -15.86
N LYS A 48 2.07 -9.53 -16.81
CA LYS A 48 2.91 -9.15 -17.95
C LYS A 48 2.10 -8.43 -19.03
N ASP A 49 0.83 -8.79 -19.19
CA ASP A 49 -0.11 -8.19 -20.15
C ASP A 49 -0.06 -6.65 -20.14
N ASP A 50 -0.34 -6.01 -21.27
CA ASP A 50 -0.49 -4.55 -21.34
C ASP A 50 -1.84 -4.06 -20.81
N GLY A 51 -2.78 -4.97 -20.54
CA GLY A 51 -4.13 -4.68 -20.12
C GLY A 51 -5.06 -4.58 -21.33
N VAL A 52 -6.28 -5.09 -21.14
CA VAL A 52 -7.33 -5.05 -22.16
C VAL A 52 -7.66 -3.58 -22.48
N PRO A 53 -7.53 -3.14 -23.74
CA PRO A 53 -7.82 -1.75 -24.10
C PRO A 53 -9.33 -1.48 -24.00
N VAL A 54 -9.70 -0.38 -23.33
CA VAL A 54 -11.09 0.02 -23.14
C VAL A 54 -11.27 1.48 -23.48
N LYS A 55 -12.24 1.79 -24.36
CA LYS A 55 -12.47 3.15 -24.88
C LYS A 55 -13.61 3.91 -24.21
N SER A 56 -14.43 3.26 -23.39
CA SER A 56 -15.54 3.90 -22.70
C SER A 56 -15.83 3.26 -21.34
N TYR A 57 -16.39 4.05 -20.43
CA TYR A 57 -16.81 3.57 -19.11
C TYR A 57 -17.87 2.47 -19.22
N GLN A 58 -18.82 2.59 -20.14
CA GLN A 58 -19.87 1.59 -20.35
C GLN A 58 -19.31 0.23 -20.76
N SER A 59 -18.32 0.21 -21.67
CA SER A 59 -17.63 -1.03 -22.05
C SER A 59 -16.90 -1.65 -20.87
N LEU A 60 -16.27 -0.82 -20.01
CA LEU A 60 -15.61 -1.31 -18.80
C LEU A 60 -16.61 -1.97 -17.84
N VAL A 61 -17.76 -1.34 -17.59
CA VAL A 61 -18.83 -1.91 -16.75
C VAL A 61 -19.24 -3.29 -17.25
N HIS A 62 -19.39 -3.45 -18.57
CA HIS A 62 -19.73 -4.75 -19.15
C HIS A 62 -18.64 -5.81 -18.88
N TYR A 63 -17.36 -5.47 -19.07
CA TYR A 63 -16.27 -6.39 -18.76
C TYR A 63 -16.19 -6.75 -17.27
N ILE A 64 -16.46 -5.80 -16.37
CA ILE A 64 -16.48 -6.07 -14.93
C ILE A 64 -17.68 -6.96 -14.56
N ALA A 65 -18.84 -6.77 -15.18
CA ALA A 65 -20.00 -7.62 -14.96
C ALA A 65 -19.74 -9.08 -15.38
N GLU A 66 -19.09 -9.29 -16.54
CA GLU A 66 -18.67 -10.63 -16.97
C GLU A 66 -17.66 -11.24 -15.99
N LEU A 67 -16.66 -10.46 -15.57
CA LEU A 67 -15.65 -10.91 -14.62
C LEU A 67 -16.26 -11.30 -13.27
N GLY A 68 -17.20 -10.50 -12.76
CA GLY A 68 -17.90 -10.78 -11.50
C GLY A 68 -18.83 -11.99 -11.61
N HIS A 69 -19.55 -12.13 -12.72
CA HIS A 69 -20.39 -13.29 -12.98
C HIS A 69 -19.56 -14.58 -12.99
N GLN A 70 -18.38 -14.61 -13.62
CA GLN A 70 -17.55 -15.82 -13.62
C GLN A 70 -16.84 -16.10 -12.28
N ASN A 71 -16.84 -15.14 -11.35
CA ASN A 71 -16.14 -15.24 -10.07
C ASN A 71 -17.10 -15.05 -8.88
N HIS A 72 -18.24 -15.75 -8.88
CA HIS A 72 -19.32 -15.61 -7.90
C HIS A 72 -18.89 -15.68 -6.41
N GLY A 73 -17.80 -16.39 -6.09
CA GLY A 73 -17.31 -16.56 -4.72
C GLY A 73 -16.29 -15.52 -4.27
N LEU A 74 -16.05 -14.46 -5.04
CA LEU A 74 -15.04 -13.45 -4.76
C LEU A 74 -15.62 -12.04 -4.84
N ASN A 75 -15.11 -11.16 -3.99
CA ASN A 75 -15.41 -9.74 -4.10
C ASN A 75 -14.37 -9.04 -4.97
N LEU A 76 -14.86 -8.29 -5.96
CA LEU A 76 -14.02 -7.47 -6.81
C LEU A 76 -13.76 -6.11 -6.16
N PHE A 77 -12.49 -5.74 -6.11
CA PHE A 77 -12.01 -4.44 -5.72
C PHE A 77 -11.22 -3.82 -6.86
N PHE A 78 -11.21 -2.50 -6.92
CA PHE A 78 -10.64 -1.75 -8.00
C PHE A 78 -9.55 -0.82 -7.48
N ARG A 79 -8.50 -0.66 -8.29
CA ARG A 79 -7.50 0.37 -8.09
C ARG A 79 -7.21 1.07 -9.42
N GLY A 80 -7.46 2.37 -9.45
CA GLY A 80 -7.09 3.25 -10.54
C GLY A 80 -5.67 3.77 -10.40
N GLN A 81 -4.91 3.80 -11.50
CA GLN A 81 -3.58 4.41 -11.55
C GLN A 81 -3.36 5.15 -12.88
N SER A 82 -2.51 6.17 -12.84
CA SER A 82 -2.05 6.90 -14.03
C SER A 82 -1.24 6.05 -14.99
N CYS A 83 -0.51 5.06 -14.47
CA CYS A 83 0.34 4.18 -15.23
C CYS A 83 0.43 2.79 -14.59
N ASP A 84 0.90 1.82 -15.36
CA ASP A 84 1.23 0.49 -14.88
C ASP A 84 2.69 0.42 -14.41
N PHE A 85 2.88 0.38 -13.10
CA PHE A 85 4.22 0.23 -12.53
C PHE A 85 4.69 -1.22 -12.68
N LYS A 86 5.77 -1.42 -13.44
CA LYS A 86 6.37 -2.74 -13.68
C LYS A 86 7.57 -3.03 -12.76
N ASP A 87 7.82 -4.31 -12.49
CA ASP A 87 9.06 -4.79 -11.88
C ASP A 87 10.15 -5.08 -12.93
N SER A 88 11.31 -5.60 -12.50
CA SER A 88 12.42 -5.93 -13.40
C SER A 88 12.11 -7.08 -14.37
N LYS A 89 11.04 -7.83 -14.15
CA LYS A 89 10.55 -8.91 -15.02
C LYS A 89 9.39 -8.43 -15.92
N ASN A 90 9.19 -7.11 -16.03
CA ASN A 90 8.10 -6.47 -16.74
C ASN A 90 6.69 -6.89 -16.23
N GLN A 91 6.56 -7.22 -14.94
CA GLN A 91 5.28 -7.58 -14.34
C GLN A 91 4.72 -6.41 -13.53
N THR A 92 3.41 -6.17 -13.63
CA THR A 92 2.69 -5.21 -12.79
C THR A 92 2.99 -5.45 -11.31
N LYS A 93 3.18 -4.35 -10.56
CA LYS A 93 3.39 -4.36 -9.11
C LYS A 93 2.47 -3.38 -8.41
N LEU A 94 1.79 -3.85 -7.36
CA LEU A 94 0.87 -3.09 -6.53
C LEU A 94 1.33 -3.17 -5.07
N TYR A 95 2.45 -2.51 -4.77
CA TYR A 95 2.99 -2.43 -3.41
C TYR A 95 2.37 -1.27 -2.63
N PRO A 96 2.14 -1.40 -1.31
CA PRO A 96 1.88 -0.29 -0.39
C PRO A 96 2.98 0.77 -0.42
N GLY A 97 2.62 2.01 -0.07
CA GLY A 97 3.53 3.16 -0.14
C GLY A 97 4.81 2.96 0.68
N ILE A 98 4.73 2.29 1.84
CA ILE A 98 5.89 2.07 2.72
C ILE A 98 7.00 1.27 2.04
N PHE A 99 6.66 0.38 1.10
CA PHE A 99 7.56 -0.51 0.38
C PHE A 99 7.96 -0.01 -1.01
N ARG A 100 7.49 1.17 -1.42
CA ARG A 100 7.86 1.80 -2.69
C ARG A 100 9.16 2.59 -2.54
N PRO A 101 10.13 2.43 -3.46
CA PRO A 101 11.29 3.30 -3.47
C PRO A 101 10.86 4.75 -3.77
N PRO A 102 11.63 5.76 -3.32
CA PRO A 102 11.45 7.13 -3.78
C PRO A 102 11.74 7.21 -5.30
N GLU A 103 11.22 8.25 -5.96
CA GLU A 103 11.30 8.42 -7.43
C GLU A 103 12.73 8.34 -7.97
N ASN A 104 13.70 8.82 -7.20
CA ASN A 104 15.12 8.81 -7.56
C ASN A 104 15.86 7.49 -7.29
N LYS A 105 15.16 6.43 -6.85
CA LYS A 105 15.79 5.13 -6.55
C LYS A 105 15.03 3.97 -7.16
N LYS A 106 15.76 2.98 -7.68
CA LYS A 106 15.18 1.73 -8.19
C LYS A 106 14.83 0.74 -7.06
N VAL A 107 15.59 0.75 -5.97
CA VAL A 107 15.47 -0.21 -4.86
C VAL A 107 15.31 0.52 -3.53
N LEU A 108 14.50 -0.05 -2.65
CA LEU A 108 14.30 0.42 -1.29
C LEU A 108 15.12 -0.46 -0.32
N SER A 109 16.05 0.12 0.43
CA SER A 109 16.89 -0.63 1.37
C SER A 109 16.10 -1.06 2.61
N ARG A 110 16.51 -2.18 3.22
CA ARG A 110 15.91 -2.67 4.48
C ARG A 110 16.00 -1.64 5.60
N ARG A 111 17.12 -0.91 5.70
CA ARG A 111 17.30 0.18 6.67
C ARG A 111 16.26 1.28 6.49
N GLU A 112 15.95 1.65 5.25
CA GLU A 112 14.93 2.66 4.96
C GLU A 112 13.51 2.15 5.29
N ILE A 113 13.20 0.87 5.00
CA ILE A 113 11.93 0.26 5.43
C ILE A 113 11.79 0.33 6.95
N THR A 114 12.82 -0.12 7.69
CA THR A 114 12.83 -0.06 9.16
C THR A 114 12.63 1.37 9.66
N LYS A 115 13.32 2.35 9.07
CA LYS A 115 13.17 3.78 9.42
C LYS A 115 11.73 4.27 9.22
N ARG A 116 11.08 3.87 8.11
CA ARG A 116 9.69 4.23 7.84
C ARG A 116 8.73 3.62 8.85
N PHE A 117 8.91 2.35 9.20
CA PHE A 117 8.11 1.70 10.24
C PHE A 117 8.31 2.33 11.62
N LEU A 118 9.55 2.66 12.00
CA LEU A 118 9.83 3.38 13.25
C LEU A 118 9.11 4.73 13.30
N LYS A 119 9.15 5.50 12.20
CA LYS A 119 8.42 6.77 12.11
C LYS A 119 6.91 6.57 12.19
N LEU A 120 6.38 5.57 11.49
CA LEU A 120 4.94 5.25 11.50
C LEU A 120 4.47 4.87 12.90
N ASN A 121 5.16 3.93 13.55
CA ASN A 121 4.79 3.44 14.89
C ASN A 121 4.95 4.55 15.94
N GLY A 122 6.01 5.35 15.88
CA GLY A 122 6.18 6.50 16.77
C GLY A 122 5.07 7.54 16.61
N PHE A 123 4.61 7.78 15.38
CA PHE A 123 3.49 8.70 15.15
C PHE A 123 2.16 8.12 15.65
N ILE A 124 1.93 6.82 15.47
CA ILE A 124 0.74 6.14 16.00
C ILE A 124 0.72 6.21 17.53
N GLN A 125 1.84 5.97 18.19
CA GLN A 125 1.97 6.12 19.64
C GLN A 125 1.64 7.55 20.09
N TYR A 126 2.17 8.56 19.39
CA TYR A 126 1.85 9.96 19.67
C TYR A 126 0.35 10.29 19.51
N LEU A 127 -0.31 9.69 18.52
CA LEU A 127 -1.76 9.83 18.32
C LEU A 127 -2.58 9.15 19.43
N HIS A 128 -2.08 8.05 20.02
CA HIS A 128 -2.74 7.41 21.16
C HIS A 128 -2.73 8.28 22.41
N GLU A 129 -1.67 9.05 22.61
CA GLU A 129 -1.49 9.96 23.75
C GLU A 129 -2.25 11.28 23.57
N SER A 130 -2.67 11.59 22.35
CA SER A 130 -3.33 12.83 21.99
C SER A 130 -4.77 12.57 21.55
N PRO A 131 -5.75 12.67 22.46
CA PRO A 131 -7.10 12.20 22.19
C PRO A 131 -7.79 13.03 21.10
N PRO A 132 -8.42 12.37 20.13
CA PRO A 132 -9.76 12.75 19.73
C PRO A 132 -10.74 11.67 20.18
N SER A 133 -12.01 12.04 20.11
CA SER A 133 -13.18 11.14 20.12
C SER A 133 -13.13 10.14 18.96
N LEU A 134 -12.18 9.21 18.97
CA LEU A 134 -12.05 8.12 18.02
C LEU A 134 -12.73 6.88 18.57
N ASN A 135 -13.08 5.97 17.67
CA ASN A 135 -13.69 4.68 18.02
C ASN A 135 -12.69 3.83 18.84
N ALA A 136 -12.74 3.97 20.17
CA ALA A 136 -11.74 3.48 21.11
C ALA A 136 -11.46 1.96 21.01
N PRO A 137 -12.44 1.09 20.69
CA PRO A 137 -12.14 -0.31 20.40
C PRO A 137 -11.28 -0.51 19.15
N LEU A 138 -11.61 0.16 18.04
CA LEU A 138 -10.91 -0.05 16.76
C LEU A 138 -9.51 0.55 16.75
N SER A 139 -9.29 1.67 17.45
CA SER A 139 -7.98 2.33 17.49
C SER A 139 -6.88 1.48 18.12
N ARG A 140 -7.22 0.41 18.86
CA ARG A 140 -6.25 -0.57 19.39
C ARG A 140 -5.61 -1.44 18.30
N HIS A 141 -6.20 -1.49 17.12
CA HIS A 141 -5.68 -2.26 15.99
C HIS A 141 -4.78 -1.37 15.11
N PRO A 142 -3.52 -1.75 14.82
CA PRO A 142 -2.64 -0.95 13.96
C PRO A 142 -3.25 -0.64 12.59
N GLU A 143 -4.07 -1.55 12.06
CA GLU A 143 -4.69 -1.41 10.75
C GLU A 143 -5.70 -0.27 10.68
N TYR A 144 -6.30 0.11 11.81
CA TYR A 144 -7.10 1.33 11.94
C TYR A 144 -6.26 2.55 11.55
N TRP A 145 -5.13 2.74 12.21
CA TRP A 145 -4.25 3.87 11.98
C TRP A 145 -3.56 3.83 10.63
N PHE A 146 -3.10 2.65 10.21
CA PHE A 146 -2.53 2.47 8.87
C PHE A 146 -3.52 2.90 7.79
N SER A 147 -4.81 2.66 8.03
CA SER A 147 -5.84 3.02 7.06
C SER A 147 -6.09 4.52 6.99
N LEU A 148 -6.26 5.16 8.15
CA LEU A 148 -6.44 6.61 8.22
C LEU A 148 -5.24 7.36 7.63
N LEU A 149 -4.03 6.98 8.04
CA LEU A 149 -2.80 7.67 7.64
C LEU A 149 -2.48 7.49 6.16
N GLN A 150 -2.83 6.34 5.58
CA GLN A 150 -2.65 6.06 4.16
C GLN A 150 -3.67 6.82 3.32
N HIS A 151 -4.95 6.72 3.67
CA HIS A 151 -6.05 7.30 2.89
C HIS A 151 -5.97 8.83 2.84
N TYR A 152 -5.53 9.46 3.94
CA TYR A 152 -5.29 10.90 4.00
C TYR A 152 -3.89 11.33 3.58
N GLU A 153 -3.07 10.40 3.09
CA GLU A 153 -1.71 10.65 2.57
C GLU A 153 -0.77 11.30 3.61
N VAL A 154 -1.05 11.07 4.89
CA VAL A 154 -0.32 11.64 6.02
C VAL A 154 1.04 10.97 6.16
N LEU A 155 1.07 9.63 6.15
CA LEU A 155 2.29 8.83 6.16
C LEU A 155 2.13 7.62 5.25
N LYS A 156 3.26 7.14 4.72
CA LYS A 156 3.31 5.87 3.97
C LYS A 156 3.07 4.71 4.93
N THR A 157 2.12 3.82 4.61
CA THR A 157 1.76 2.68 5.47
C THR A 157 1.90 1.34 4.71
N PRO A 158 1.78 0.19 5.40
CA PRO A 158 1.86 -1.14 4.79
C PRO A 158 0.54 -1.57 4.12
N LEU A 159 -0.47 -0.69 4.06
CA LEU A 159 -1.73 -0.97 3.38
C LEU A 159 -1.82 -0.19 2.05
N LEU A 160 -2.66 -0.69 1.15
CA LEU A 160 -2.90 -0.12 -0.17
C LEU A 160 -4.38 0.25 -0.33
N ASP A 161 -4.65 1.46 -0.83
CA ASP A 161 -6.00 1.91 -1.14
C ASP A 161 -6.60 1.12 -2.31
N VAL A 162 -7.79 0.59 -2.09
CA VAL A 162 -8.65 -0.08 -3.06
C VAL A 162 -10.09 0.37 -2.83
N THR A 163 -10.98 0.20 -3.80
CA THR A 163 -12.39 0.62 -3.70
C THR A 163 -13.30 -0.43 -4.30
N GLN A 164 -14.54 -0.53 -3.83
CA GLN A 164 -15.58 -1.31 -4.52
C GLN A 164 -16.29 -0.51 -5.62
N SER A 165 -16.05 0.80 -5.70
CA SER A 165 -16.63 1.65 -6.73
C SER A 165 -15.72 1.71 -7.96
N LEU A 166 -16.17 1.08 -9.05
CA LEU A 166 -15.50 1.17 -10.34
C LEU A 166 -15.37 2.63 -10.81
N ARG A 167 -16.40 3.45 -10.55
CA ARG A 167 -16.42 4.87 -10.91
C ARG A 167 -15.29 5.64 -10.22
N VAL A 168 -15.06 5.40 -8.93
CA VAL A 168 -13.97 6.02 -8.16
C VAL A 168 -12.62 5.63 -8.74
N ALA A 169 -12.39 4.33 -8.99
CA ALA A 169 -11.13 3.84 -9.56
C ALA A 169 -10.83 4.46 -10.94
N VAL A 170 -11.80 4.46 -11.86
CA VAL A 170 -11.62 5.08 -13.19
C VAL A 170 -11.35 6.58 -13.06
N SER A 171 -12.07 7.27 -12.16
CA SER A 171 -11.86 8.71 -11.95
C SER A 171 -10.42 8.99 -11.53
N PHE A 172 -9.86 8.26 -10.55
CA PHE A 172 -8.45 8.39 -10.19
C PHE A 172 -7.47 8.04 -11.33
N ALA A 173 -7.80 7.04 -12.15
CA ALA A 173 -6.96 6.62 -13.27
C ALA A 173 -6.84 7.72 -14.35
N LEU A 174 -7.92 8.46 -14.61
CA LEU A 174 -7.98 9.49 -15.67
C LEU A 174 -7.82 10.94 -15.18
N LEU A 175 -7.75 11.17 -13.85
CA LEU A 175 -7.49 12.47 -13.26
C LEU A 175 -6.04 12.91 -13.53
N ASP A 176 -5.86 14.08 -14.14
CA ASP A 176 -4.56 14.71 -14.39
C ASP A 176 -4.09 15.59 -13.23
N ASP A 177 -2.87 16.14 -13.34
CA ASP A 177 -2.26 16.97 -12.29
C ASP A 177 -2.93 18.35 -12.16
N LYS A 178 -3.82 18.71 -13.09
CA LYS A 178 -4.65 19.93 -13.07
C LYS A 178 -6.07 19.65 -12.57
N PHE A 179 -6.29 18.47 -11.98
CA PHE A 179 -7.57 18.03 -11.44
C PHE A 179 -8.69 17.92 -12.48
N LYS A 180 -8.33 17.60 -13.73
CA LYS A 180 -9.25 17.38 -14.85
C LYS A 180 -9.16 15.95 -15.37
N TYR A 181 -10.22 15.46 -15.99
CA TYR A 181 -10.32 14.10 -16.54
C TYR A 181 -9.81 14.01 -17.99
N THR A 182 -8.64 14.58 -18.23
CA THR A 182 -8.04 14.81 -19.55
C THR A 182 -6.89 13.86 -19.86
N ARG A 183 -6.53 12.99 -18.91
CA ARG A 183 -5.45 12.02 -19.14
C ARG A 183 -5.84 11.10 -20.28
N GLN A 184 -4.91 10.93 -21.23
CA GLN A 184 -5.11 10.19 -22.48
C GLN A 184 -5.12 8.67 -22.27
N GLU A 185 -4.43 8.20 -21.23
CA GLU A 185 -4.33 6.80 -20.86
C GLU A 185 -4.38 6.64 -19.33
N GLY A 186 -4.97 5.54 -18.86
CA GLY A 186 -4.96 5.19 -17.43
C GLY A 186 -5.12 3.69 -17.26
N PHE A 187 -4.99 3.21 -16.03
CA PHE A 187 -5.11 1.78 -15.74
C PHE A 187 -6.10 1.53 -14.61
N VAL A 188 -6.94 0.51 -14.80
CA VAL A 188 -7.77 -0.07 -13.74
C VAL A 188 -7.33 -1.50 -13.51
N PHE A 189 -6.95 -1.76 -12.27
CA PHE A 189 -6.59 -3.06 -11.75
C PHE A 189 -7.77 -3.63 -10.98
N VAL A 190 -8.18 -4.85 -11.33
CA VAL A 190 -9.25 -5.56 -10.61
C VAL A 190 -8.62 -6.65 -9.75
N LEU A 191 -8.90 -6.57 -8.45
CA LEU A 191 -8.41 -7.46 -7.43
C LEU A 191 -9.56 -8.31 -6.92
N ALA A 192 -9.38 -9.62 -6.87
CA ALA A 192 -10.30 -10.49 -6.16
C ALA A 192 -9.80 -10.67 -4.73
N LEU A 193 -10.59 -10.23 -3.76
CA LEU A 193 -10.23 -10.28 -2.34
C LEU A 193 -11.34 -10.99 -1.53
N PRO A 194 -11.04 -11.50 -0.33
CA PRO A 194 -12.03 -12.10 0.55
C PRO A 194 -13.16 -11.13 0.97
N TYR A 195 -14.30 -11.68 1.41
CA TYR A 195 -15.43 -10.88 1.90
C TYR A 195 -15.12 -10.21 3.24
N SER A 196 -15.08 -8.88 3.25
CA SER A 196 -14.94 -8.13 4.50
C SER A 196 -16.14 -8.37 5.44
N ASN A 197 -15.86 -8.72 6.68
CA ASN A 197 -16.79 -8.72 7.79
C ASN A 197 -16.39 -7.64 8.82
N GLY A 198 -17.35 -6.78 9.19
CA GLY A 198 -17.11 -5.67 10.12
C GLY A 198 -16.20 -4.56 9.57
N SER A 199 -15.49 -3.87 10.46
CA SER A 199 -14.60 -2.74 10.10
C SER A 199 -13.21 -3.18 9.67
N ILE A 200 -12.65 -4.22 10.31
CA ILE A 200 -11.32 -4.78 10.03
C ILE A 200 -11.45 -6.29 10.00
N SER A 201 -11.18 -6.90 8.86
CA SER A 201 -11.25 -8.35 8.64
C SER A 201 -9.84 -8.91 8.42
N LYS A 202 -9.44 -9.87 9.26
CA LYS A 202 -8.12 -10.52 9.22
C LYS A 202 -8.30 -11.97 8.80
N TYR A 203 -7.55 -12.40 7.79
CA TYR A 203 -7.59 -13.75 7.24
C TYR A 203 -6.25 -14.42 7.51
N ALA A 204 -6.21 -15.27 8.55
CA ALA A 204 -4.98 -15.92 8.99
C ALA A 204 -4.39 -16.83 7.91
N ASP A 205 -5.24 -17.62 7.24
CA ASP A 205 -4.81 -18.58 6.21
C ASP A 205 -4.22 -17.91 4.96
N ASP A 206 -4.69 -16.69 4.65
CA ASP A 206 -4.25 -15.92 3.49
C ASP A 206 -3.20 -14.85 3.85
N ASN A 207 -2.83 -14.73 5.12
CA ASN A 207 -1.98 -13.65 5.65
C ASN A 207 -2.42 -12.25 5.18
N PHE A 208 -3.73 -11.98 5.24
CA PHE A 208 -4.33 -10.81 4.61
C PHE A 208 -5.20 -10.01 5.59
N VAL A 209 -5.30 -8.70 5.36
CA VAL A 209 -6.24 -7.82 6.06
C VAL A 209 -6.97 -6.90 5.10
N LEU A 210 -8.25 -6.71 5.38
CA LEU A 210 -9.11 -5.70 4.77
C LEU A 210 -9.65 -4.77 5.85
N ALA A 211 -9.52 -3.47 5.62
CA ALA A 211 -10.02 -2.42 6.49
C ALA A 211 -11.00 -1.55 5.70
N ARG A 212 -12.26 -1.53 6.12
CA ARG A 212 -13.35 -0.78 5.46
C ARG A 212 -13.40 0.64 6.02
N LEU A 213 -13.04 1.64 5.22
CA LEU A 213 -12.90 3.02 5.70
C LEU A 213 -14.23 3.61 6.18
N SER A 214 -15.36 3.28 5.53
CA SER A 214 -16.67 3.77 5.95
C SER A 214 -17.06 3.35 7.39
N ASN A 215 -16.47 2.27 7.89
CA ASN A 215 -16.74 1.75 9.24
C ASN A 215 -15.65 2.10 10.25
N ILE A 216 -14.50 2.58 9.77
CA ILE A 216 -13.34 3.01 10.57
C ILE A 216 -13.43 4.51 10.86
N CYS A 217 -13.87 5.27 9.86
CA CYS A 217 -13.87 6.72 9.88
C CYS A 217 -15.19 7.26 10.45
N PRO A 218 -15.16 8.34 11.25
CA PRO A 218 -16.38 9.00 11.68
C PRO A 218 -17.15 9.63 10.48
N PRO A 219 -18.45 9.95 10.61
CA PRO A 219 -19.23 10.53 9.52
C PRO A 219 -18.68 11.85 8.95
N ASN A 220 -17.99 12.65 9.76
CA ASN A 220 -17.36 13.91 9.33
C ASN A 220 -16.07 13.73 8.52
N ALA A 221 -15.54 12.50 8.42
CA ALA A 221 -14.45 12.15 7.52
C ALA A 221 -15.04 11.83 6.13
N LEU A 222 -15.29 12.87 5.33
CA LEU A 222 -16.10 12.80 4.11
C LEU A 222 -15.48 11.92 3.01
N ARG A 223 -14.17 12.07 2.78
CA ARG A 223 -13.43 11.39 1.69
C ARG A 223 -13.61 9.86 1.72
N PRO A 224 -13.42 9.16 2.86
CA PRO A 224 -13.77 7.75 3.03
C PRO A 224 -15.12 7.31 2.49
N HIS A 225 -16.18 8.07 2.79
CA HIS A 225 -17.57 7.68 2.53
C HIS A 225 -17.92 7.85 1.05
N PHE A 226 -17.45 8.92 0.41
CA PHE A 226 -17.68 9.16 -1.03
C PHE A 226 -16.95 8.18 -1.95
N GLN A 227 -15.89 7.54 -1.45
CA GLN A 227 -15.01 6.72 -2.28
C GLN A 227 -15.26 5.22 -2.14
N GLU A 228 -16.16 4.80 -1.25
CA GLU A 228 -16.34 3.39 -0.87
C GLU A 228 -14.98 2.72 -0.61
N GLY A 229 -14.14 3.43 0.14
CA GLY A 229 -12.71 3.12 0.25
C GLY A 229 -12.43 1.97 1.20
N TYR A 230 -11.44 1.17 0.82
CA TYR A 230 -10.89 0.09 1.61
C TYR A 230 -9.37 0.14 1.58
N LEU A 231 -8.77 -0.42 2.62
CA LEU A 231 -7.34 -0.66 2.67
C LEU A 231 -7.10 -2.15 2.73
N ALA A 232 -6.17 -2.60 1.91
CA ALA A 232 -5.83 -3.99 1.76
C ALA A 232 -4.32 -4.19 1.92
N GLY A 233 -3.92 -5.29 2.55
CA GLY A 233 -2.50 -5.58 2.74
C GLY A 233 -2.23 -6.87 3.47
N ARG A 234 -0.93 -7.13 3.68
CA ARG A 234 -0.45 -8.29 4.41
C ARG A 234 -0.74 -8.16 5.91
N TRP A 235 -1.23 -9.24 6.50
CA TRP A 235 -1.35 -9.42 7.95
C TRP A 235 -0.79 -10.77 8.39
N PRO A 236 0.02 -10.86 9.45
CA PRO A 236 0.56 -9.76 10.24
C PRO A 236 1.54 -8.89 9.44
N THR A 237 1.62 -7.61 9.81
CA THR A 237 2.54 -6.65 9.19
C THR A 237 4.00 -7.01 9.47
N SER A 238 4.87 -6.85 8.47
CA SER A 238 6.30 -7.18 8.55
C SER A 238 7.17 -5.96 8.21
N HIS A 239 8.30 -5.80 8.92
CA HIS A 239 9.32 -4.78 8.60
C HIS A 239 10.26 -5.23 7.46
N LYS A 240 9.96 -6.34 6.79
CA LYS A 240 10.67 -6.84 5.61
C LYS A 240 9.69 -6.87 4.45
N LYS A 241 10.10 -6.30 3.33
CA LYS A 241 9.38 -6.41 2.06
C LYS A 241 9.49 -7.84 1.53
N THR A 242 8.36 -8.43 1.19
CA THR A 242 8.20 -9.77 0.62
C THR A 242 7.24 -9.72 -0.57
N GLU A 243 7.02 -10.86 -1.23
CA GLU A 243 6.06 -10.95 -2.32
C GLU A 243 4.59 -10.84 -1.87
N TYR A 244 4.29 -11.26 -0.63
CA TYR A 244 2.95 -11.13 -0.03
C TYR A 244 2.51 -9.66 0.18
N ASP A 245 3.46 -8.72 0.14
CA ASP A 245 3.15 -7.29 0.18
C ASP A 245 2.75 -6.73 -1.19
N ASN A 246 2.79 -7.55 -2.25
CA ASN A 246 2.42 -7.15 -3.61
C ASN A 246 0.98 -7.59 -3.92
N LEU A 247 0.03 -6.67 -3.86
CA LEU A 247 -1.37 -7.00 -4.16
C LEU A 247 -1.61 -7.38 -5.62
N ALA A 248 -0.61 -7.23 -6.50
CA ALA A 248 -0.71 -7.69 -7.88
C ALA A 248 -0.92 -9.21 -7.99
N TYR A 249 -0.63 -9.99 -6.94
CA TYR A 249 -0.94 -11.42 -6.92
C TYR A 249 -2.42 -11.75 -6.70
N HIS A 250 -3.25 -10.74 -6.41
CA HIS A 250 -4.71 -10.86 -6.34
C HIS A 250 -5.40 -10.34 -7.61
N LEU A 251 -4.63 -10.00 -8.66
CA LEU A 251 -5.19 -9.50 -9.92
C LEU A 251 -6.01 -10.57 -10.62
N VAL A 252 -7.18 -10.15 -11.09
CA VAL A 252 -8.08 -10.94 -11.94
C VAL A 252 -8.45 -10.21 -13.22
N GLY A 253 -8.17 -8.90 -13.28
CA GLY A 253 -8.35 -8.11 -14.49
C GLY A 253 -7.40 -6.93 -14.52
N LYS A 254 -6.98 -6.57 -15.73
CA LYS A 254 -6.19 -5.37 -16.00
C LYS A 254 -6.74 -4.69 -17.24
N TYR A 255 -7.13 -3.43 -17.10
CA TYR A 255 -7.73 -2.66 -18.18
C TYR A 255 -6.93 -1.39 -18.42
N ARG A 256 -6.63 -1.15 -19.68
CA ARG A 256 -5.93 0.04 -20.16
C ARG A 256 -6.96 0.99 -20.75
N LEU A 257 -7.25 2.05 -20.02
CA LEU A 257 -8.23 3.05 -20.39
C LEU A 257 -7.66 3.92 -21.50
N GLN A 258 -8.38 4.02 -22.60
CA GLN A 258 -8.01 4.79 -23.79
C GLN A 258 -8.96 5.98 -23.90
N ASN A 259 -8.46 7.16 -23.52
CA ASN A 259 -9.23 8.40 -23.45
C ASN A 259 -8.64 9.46 -24.40
N GLN A 260 -8.21 9.06 -25.60
CA GLN A 260 -7.53 9.97 -26.53
C GLN A 260 -8.41 11.15 -26.96
N ASN A 261 -9.72 10.92 -27.06
CA ASN A 261 -10.67 11.92 -27.50
C ASN A 261 -11.35 12.68 -26.35
N GLY A 262 -11.05 12.33 -25.09
CA GLY A 262 -11.76 12.89 -23.92
C GLY A 262 -13.16 12.29 -23.67
N ASP A 263 -13.61 11.36 -24.52
CA ASP A 263 -14.97 10.81 -24.52
C ASP A 263 -15.10 9.49 -23.74
N PHE A 264 -14.13 9.14 -22.88
CA PHE A 264 -14.22 7.90 -22.09
C PHE A 264 -15.45 7.92 -21.17
N PHE A 265 -15.75 9.10 -20.62
CA PHE A 265 -16.99 9.40 -19.90
C PHE A 265 -17.99 10.07 -20.86
N ASN A 266 -19.28 9.86 -20.60
CA ASN A 266 -20.34 10.52 -21.35
C ASN A 266 -21.34 11.19 -20.39
N LYS A 267 -22.38 11.82 -20.94
CA LYS A 267 -23.41 12.51 -20.14
C LYS A 267 -24.13 11.62 -19.11
N ASP A 268 -24.27 10.33 -19.42
CA ASP A 268 -24.98 9.36 -18.58
C ASP A 268 -24.02 8.72 -17.55
N PHE A 269 -22.73 8.64 -17.89
CA PHE A 269 -21.66 8.07 -17.09
C PHE A 269 -20.54 9.09 -16.90
N MET A 270 -20.77 10.04 -16.00
CA MET A 270 -19.79 11.05 -15.62
C MET A 270 -18.72 10.49 -14.67
N PRO A 271 -17.51 11.07 -14.61
CA PRO A 271 -16.57 10.80 -13.52
C PRO A 271 -17.15 11.22 -12.17
N LEU A 272 -16.51 10.81 -11.07
CA LEU A 272 -16.81 11.37 -9.76
C LEU A 272 -16.37 12.85 -9.74
N PRO A 273 -17.10 13.80 -9.15
CA PRO A 273 -16.61 15.17 -9.02
C PRO A 273 -15.30 15.24 -8.23
N TYR A 274 -14.42 16.19 -8.57
CA TYR A 274 -13.15 16.38 -7.85
C TYR A 274 -13.37 16.58 -6.35
N GLU A 275 -14.37 17.37 -5.96
CA GLU A 275 -14.72 17.63 -4.56
C GLU A 275 -15.14 16.37 -3.79
N ALA A 276 -15.64 15.34 -4.48
CA ALA A 276 -15.92 14.04 -3.87
C ALA A 276 -14.67 13.15 -3.75
N LEU A 277 -13.68 13.34 -4.64
CA LEU A 277 -12.37 12.67 -4.54
C LEU A 277 -11.45 13.34 -3.51
N PHE A 278 -11.51 14.66 -3.39
CA PHE A 278 -10.68 15.48 -2.53
C PHE A 278 -11.50 16.63 -1.96
N PRO A 279 -12.33 16.38 -0.94
CA PRO A 279 -13.09 17.44 -0.27
C PRO A 279 -12.15 18.53 0.25
N GLN A 280 -12.46 19.80 -0.03
CA GLN A 280 -11.70 20.95 0.47
C GLN A 280 -11.84 21.07 1.98
N LEU A 281 -13.05 20.86 2.49
CA LEU A 281 -13.34 20.90 3.92
C LEU A 281 -13.43 19.46 4.46
N ASP A 282 -12.33 18.98 5.04
CA ASP A 282 -12.27 17.70 5.74
C ASP A 282 -11.54 17.90 7.07
N ALA A 283 -12.31 18.19 8.12
CA ALA A 283 -11.79 18.46 9.46
C ALA A 283 -10.91 17.33 10.00
N PHE A 284 -11.17 16.08 9.56
CA PHE A 284 -10.39 14.93 9.99
C PHE A 284 -9.01 14.90 9.33
N ARG A 285 -8.92 15.23 8.04
CA ARG A 285 -7.64 15.44 7.35
C ARG A 285 -6.82 16.51 8.04
N ASP A 286 -7.46 17.65 8.35
CA ASP A 286 -6.78 18.81 8.92
C ASP A 286 -6.25 18.49 10.33
N TYR A 287 -7.04 17.75 11.13
CA TYR A 287 -6.58 17.21 12.41
C TYR A 287 -5.33 16.33 12.27
N LEU A 288 -5.34 15.32 11.38
CA LEU A 288 -4.18 14.42 11.22
C LEU A 288 -2.93 15.17 10.75
N ASN A 289 -3.09 16.18 9.88
CA ASN A 289 -1.99 17.02 9.43
C ASN A 289 -1.42 17.89 10.55
N LEU A 290 -2.28 18.50 11.37
CA LEU A 290 -1.85 19.24 12.56
C LEU A 290 -1.05 18.34 13.51
N MET A 291 -1.53 17.13 13.76
CA MET A 291 -0.83 16.16 14.60
C MET A 291 0.53 15.76 14.03
N LYS A 292 0.62 15.59 12.71
CA LYS A 292 1.89 15.30 12.03
C LYS A 292 2.92 16.42 12.19
N ILE A 293 2.47 17.69 12.17
CA ILE A 293 3.33 18.85 12.43
C ILE A 293 3.82 18.81 13.88
N LYS A 294 2.90 18.71 14.85
CA LYS A 294 3.26 18.65 16.28
C LYS A 294 4.22 17.50 16.61
N PHE A 295 3.99 16.33 16.03
CA PHE A 295 4.89 15.18 16.18
C PHE A 295 6.29 15.48 15.62
N LYS A 296 6.38 16.12 14.46
CA LYS A 296 7.68 16.52 13.90
C LYS A 296 8.42 17.45 14.85
N ASP A 297 7.75 18.50 15.35
CA ASP A 297 8.33 19.47 16.28
C ASP A 297 8.81 18.80 17.57
N ALA A 298 8.00 17.90 18.15
CA ALA A 298 8.39 17.12 19.32
C ALA A 298 9.63 16.25 19.06
N THR A 299 9.67 15.56 17.91
CA THR A 299 10.84 14.73 17.55
C THR A 299 12.09 15.54 17.24
N ASP A 300 11.97 16.78 16.78
CA ASP A 300 13.11 17.64 16.49
C ASP A 300 13.67 18.24 17.79
N LYS A 301 12.81 18.70 18.71
CA LYS A 301 13.23 19.11 20.07
C LYS A 301 13.96 18.00 20.82
N LEU A 302 13.46 16.76 20.76
CA LEU A 302 14.13 15.61 21.39
C LEU A 302 15.51 15.33 20.79
N LYS A 303 15.73 15.61 19.49
CA LYS A 303 17.07 15.46 18.88
C LYS A 303 18.03 16.56 19.29
N GLU A 304 17.53 17.77 19.53
CA GLU A 304 18.32 18.90 20.04
C GLU A 304 18.81 18.60 21.46
N ILE A 305 17.91 18.21 22.37
CA ILE A 305 18.26 17.81 23.74
C ILE A 305 19.30 16.67 23.74
N ASN A 306 19.07 15.61 22.95
CA ASN A 306 20.01 14.48 22.82
C ASN A 306 21.33 14.82 22.10
N ARG A 307 21.46 16.00 21.49
CA ARG A 307 22.73 16.52 20.96
C ARG A 307 23.45 17.33 22.03
N ASP A 308 22.72 18.12 22.79
CA ASP A 308 23.25 18.94 23.88
C ASP A 308 23.77 18.04 25.01
N ASP A 309 23.04 16.99 25.41
CA ASP A 309 23.52 15.98 26.38
C ASP A 309 24.80 15.27 25.89
N ARG A 310 24.89 15.04 24.58
CA ARG A 310 26.06 14.41 23.94
C ARG A 310 27.26 15.36 23.86
N TRP A 311 27.00 16.67 23.80
CA TRP A 311 28.00 17.72 23.85
C TRP A 311 28.50 17.91 25.29
N GLU A 312 27.61 17.94 26.28
CA GLU A 312 27.97 18.01 27.70
C GLU A 312 28.79 16.80 28.15
N HIS A 313 28.44 15.59 27.71
CA HIS A 313 29.26 14.39 27.96
C HIS A 313 30.63 14.42 27.27
N LYS A 314 30.77 15.08 26.10
CA LYS A 314 32.08 15.26 25.45
C LYS A 314 32.91 16.36 26.12
N ALA A 315 32.27 17.45 26.55
CA ALA A 315 32.91 18.58 27.22
C ALA A 315 33.40 18.23 28.64
N THR A 316 32.70 17.35 29.36
CA THR A 316 33.16 16.82 30.66
C THR A 316 34.33 15.83 30.53
N THR A 317 34.52 15.20 29.37
CA THR A 317 35.70 14.37 29.09
C THR A 317 36.90 15.11 28.48
N SER A 318 36.79 16.42 28.20
CA SER A 318 37.87 17.20 27.54
C SER A 318 38.63 18.17 28.44
N THR A 319 38.52 18.07 29.76
CA THR A 319 39.22 18.97 30.70
C THR A 319 39.93 18.21 31.82
N ILE A 320 41.09 17.62 31.50
CA ILE A 320 42.24 17.57 32.43
C ILE A 320 43.54 17.72 31.61
N PRO A 321 44.21 18.89 31.64
CA PRO A 321 45.60 19.03 31.23
C PRO A 321 46.55 18.87 32.43
N GLY A 322 47.42 17.85 32.32
CA GLY A 322 48.75 17.60 32.93
C GLY A 322 49.20 18.16 34.30
N SER A 323 49.80 17.30 35.13
CA SER A 323 51.21 17.40 35.58
C SER A 323 51.65 16.10 36.28
N VAL A 324 52.62 15.34 35.74
CA VAL A 324 54.08 15.29 36.02
C VAL A 324 54.44 14.01 36.80
N GLY A 325 55.38 13.22 36.28
CA GLY A 325 55.97 12.09 36.99
C GLY A 325 56.77 11.12 36.11
N ASN A 326 57.96 11.55 35.70
CA ASN A 326 58.99 10.74 35.03
C ASN A 326 59.52 9.66 35.99
N VAL A 327 59.50 8.36 35.63
CA VAL A 327 60.47 7.37 36.13
C VAL A 327 60.81 6.38 35.02
N ARG A 328 62.11 6.30 34.71
CA ARG A 328 62.74 5.37 33.77
C ARG A 328 62.91 3.97 34.39
N SER A 329 62.91 2.99 33.48
CA SER A 329 63.44 1.61 33.54
C SER A 329 64.26 1.16 34.77
N THR A 330 64.03 -0.09 35.20
CA THR A 330 65.00 -1.21 35.14
C THR A 330 64.29 -2.50 35.56
N GLY A 331 64.64 -3.62 34.93
CA GLY A 331 63.89 -4.87 35.01
C GLY A 331 64.14 -5.71 36.26
N ASN A 332 63.40 -6.80 36.38
CA ASN A 332 63.98 -8.06 36.84
C ASN A 332 63.17 -9.28 36.39
N ARG A 333 63.90 -10.37 36.14
CA ARG A 333 63.43 -11.71 35.75
C ARG A 333 62.94 -12.51 36.97
N GLY A 334 62.07 -13.48 36.71
CA GLY A 334 61.77 -14.64 37.56
C GLY A 334 60.37 -15.18 37.23
N VAL A 335 60.15 -16.17 36.35
CA VAL A 335 60.52 -17.61 36.34
C VAL A 335 59.88 -18.41 37.50
N LEU A 336 58.97 -19.33 37.10
CA LEU A 336 58.47 -20.56 37.77
C LEU A 336 57.60 -20.34 39.03
N LYS A 337 56.53 -21.06 39.35
CA LYS A 337 56.21 -22.50 39.12
C LYS A 337 54.71 -22.77 39.36
N GLU A 338 54.26 -23.91 38.85
CA GLU A 338 52.93 -24.54 38.92
C GLU A 338 52.37 -24.81 40.33
N SER A 339 51.04 -24.91 40.44
CA SER A 339 50.29 -25.99 41.15
C SER A 339 48.78 -25.81 40.89
N HIS A 340 48.14 -26.72 40.15
CA HIS A 340 47.37 -27.87 40.66
C HIS A 340 46.20 -27.53 41.60
N GLY A 341 44.96 -27.69 41.11
CA GLY A 341 43.74 -27.57 41.90
C GLY A 341 42.49 -28.02 41.14
N LYS A 342 42.33 -29.34 41.08
CA LYS A 342 41.24 -30.11 40.47
C LYS A 342 39.86 -29.85 41.13
N THR A 343 38.83 -29.78 40.29
CA THR A 343 37.44 -30.30 40.45
C THR A 343 36.66 -30.10 41.75
N ARG A 344 35.40 -29.65 41.63
CA ARG A 344 34.22 -30.54 41.81
C ARG A 344 32.90 -29.92 41.34
N HIS A 345 32.09 -30.81 40.78
CA HIS A 345 30.72 -30.69 40.29
C HIS A 345 29.65 -30.62 41.40
N SER A 346 28.41 -30.46 40.92
CA SER A 346 27.08 -30.79 41.47
C SER A 346 26.39 -29.66 42.22
N ASN A 347 25.13 -29.29 41.94
CA ASN A 347 24.06 -29.92 41.14
C ASN A 347 23.31 -28.88 40.29
#